data_AF-A0A7W1QYJ0-F1
#
_entry.id   AF-A0A7W1QYJ0-F1
#
_cell.length_a   1.000
_cell.length_b   1.000
_cell.length_c   1.000
_cell.angle_alpha   90.00
_cell.angle_beta   90.00
_cell.angle_gamma   90.00
#
_symmetry.space_group_name_H-M   'P 1'
#
loop_
_entity.id
_entity.type
_entity.pdbx_description
1 polymer ?
#
loop_
_entity_poly.entity_id
_entity_poly.type
_entity_poly.pdbx_seq_one_letter_code
_entity_poly.pdbx_strand_id
1 'polypeptide(L)'
;MAQTTVSDIFRRALEMRKANPNASYKDVKSQIVNEFSGKPFPLPAFLTIPEYDNIAPEEDWTAGLPIVLRGIQTEDWAEIAHGIIISLEQVENFPKES
;
A
#
# COMPACT_ATOMS: atom_id res chain seq x y z
N MET A 1 -3.39 8.50 -20.01
CA MET A 1 -3.98 7.87 -18.81
C MET A 1 -2.91 7.91 -17.74
N ALA A 2 -3.21 8.44 -16.54
CA ALA A 2 -2.22 8.45 -15.45
C ALA A 2 -1.97 7.02 -14.98
N GLN A 3 -0.71 6.60 -14.92
CA GLN A 3 -0.35 5.29 -14.41
C GLN A 3 -0.50 5.28 -12.89
N THR A 4 -1.16 4.26 -12.35
CA THR A 4 -1.32 4.10 -10.90
C THR A 4 0.05 3.87 -10.27
N THR A 5 0.38 4.65 -9.26
CA THR A 5 1.62 4.51 -8.48
C THR A 5 1.38 3.75 -7.17
N VAL A 6 2.45 3.29 -6.53
CA VAL A 6 2.37 2.66 -5.20
C VAL A 6 1.81 3.63 -4.17
N SER A 7 2.17 4.91 -4.28
CA SER A 7 1.62 6.00 -3.45
C SER A 7 0.10 6.12 -3.58
N ASP A 8 -0.44 6.03 -4.80
CA ASP A 8 -1.89 6.11 -5.02
C ASP A 8 -2.63 4.95 -4.34
N ILE A 9 -2.09 3.74 -4.45
CA ILE A 9 -2.67 2.53 -3.85
C ILE A 9 -2.61 2.62 -2.32
N PHE A 10 -1.49 3.10 -1.77
CA PHE A 10 -1.33 3.29 -0.34
C PHE A 10 -2.30 4.33 0.23
N ARG A 11 -2.41 5.50 -0.45
CA ARG A 11 -3.39 6.53 -0.09
C ARG A 11 -4.80 5.96 -0.11
N ARG A 12 -5.12 5.15 -1.12
CA ARG A 12 -6.42 4.51 -1.23
C ARG A 12 -6.71 3.55 -0.08
N ALA A 13 -5.73 2.75 0.33
CA ALA A 13 -5.84 1.86 1.48
C ALA A 13 -6.12 2.62 2.79
N LEU A 14 -5.46 3.76 2.99
CA LEU A 14 -5.70 4.65 4.13
C LEU A 14 -7.10 5.26 4.11
N GLU A 15 -7.60 5.68 2.94
CA GLU A 15 -8.97 6.17 2.79
C GLU A 15 -10.00 5.09 3.15
N MET A 16 -9.77 3.84 2.71
CA MET A 16 -10.64 2.70 3.07
C MET A 16 -10.67 2.47 4.58
N ARG A 17 -9.52 2.52 5.27
CA ARG A 17 -9.45 2.42 6.74
C ARG A 17 -10.06 3.62 7.44
N LYS A 18 -9.90 4.84 6.92
CA LYS A 18 -10.54 6.03 7.49
C LYS A 18 -12.07 5.98 7.34
N ALA A 19 -12.56 5.50 6.20
CA ALA A 19 -13.99 5.34 5.95
C ALA A 19 -14.59 4.20 6.77
N ASN A 20 -13.84 3.13 7.00
CA ASN A 20 -14.24 2.01 7.85
C ASN A 20 -13.07 1.53 8.74
N PRO A 21 -12.89 2.14 9.93
CA PRO A 21 -11.79 1.80 10.84
C PRO A 21 -11.84 0.36 11.37
N ASN A 22 -13.00 -0.28 11.31
CA ASN A 22 -13.21 -1.65 11.75
C ASN A 22 -13.04 -2.68 10.61
N ALA A 23 -12.81 -2.24 9.38
CA ALA A 23 -12.55 -3.15 8.26
C ALA A 23 -11.28 -3.96 8.52
N SER A 24 -11.33 -5.28 8.32
CA SER A 24 -10.13 -6.09 8.48
C SER A 24 -9.12 -5.76 7.37
N TYR A 25 -7.83 -5.91 7.64
CA TYR A 25 -6.79 -5.77 6.61
C TYR A 25 -7.02 -6.70 5.40
N LYS A 26 -7.64 -7.86 5.63
CA LYS A 26 -8.05 -8.78 4.57
C LYS A 26 -9.12 -8.17 3.67
N ASP A 27 -10.12 -7.48 4.24
CA ASP A 27 -11.16 -6.80 3.46
C ASP A 27 -10.57 -5.66 2.64
N VAL A 28 -9.69 -4.85 3.24
CA VAL A 28 -8.98 -3.77 2.55
C VAL A 28 -8.13 -4.33 1.41
N LYS A 29 -7.39 -5.42 1.64
CA LYS A 29 -6.63 -6.12 0.58
C LYS A 29 -7.55 -6.52 -0.58
N SER A 30 -8.68 -7.17 -0.29
CA SER A 30 -9.62 -7.60 -1.31
C SER A 30 -10.22 -6.43 -2.07
N GLN A 31 -10.52 -5.31 -1.41
CA GLN A 31 -11.00 -4.09 -2.08
C GLN A 31 -9.95 -3.49 -3.01
N ILE A 32 -8.68 -3.41 -2.57
CA ILE A 32 -7.57 -2.95 -3.42
C ILE A 32 -7.44 -3.84 -4.65
N VAL A 33 -7.38 -5.16 -4.47
CA VAL A 33 -7.27 -6.10 -5.61
C VAL A 33 -8.45 -5.88 -6.56
N ASN A 34 -9.69 -5.80 -6.07
CA ASN A 34 -10.84 -5.59 -6.92
C ASN A 34 -10.82 -4.24 -7.66
N GLU A 35 -10.41 -3.15 -7.00
CA GLU A 35 -10.42 -1.79 -7.56
C GLU A 35 -9.30 -1.57 -8.60
N PHE A 36 -8.15 -2.24 -8.43
CA PHE A 36 -6.98 -2.08 -9.28
C PHE A 36 -6.77 -3.25 -10.26
N SER A 37 -7.42 -4.40 -10.05
CA SER A 37 -7.40 -5.50 -11.01
C SER A 37 -7.94 -5.02 -12.36
N GLY A 38 -7.13 -5.22 -13.41
CA GLY A 38 -7.43 -4.72 -14.76
C GLY A 38 -6.84 -3.35 -15.09
N LYS A 39 -6.22 -2.65 -14.13
CA LYS A 39 -5.37 -1.48 -14.41
C LYS A 39 -3.93 -1.94 -14.71
N PRO A 40 -3.15 -1.13 -15.46
CA PRO A 40 -1.73 -1.41 -15.63
C PRO A 40 -1.01 -1.40 -14.28
N PHE A 41 -0.06 -2.31 -14.11
CA PHE A 41 0.77 -2.39 -12.91
C PHE A 41 1.58 -1.11 -12.68
N PRO A 42 1.88 -0.75 -11.43
CA PRO A 42 2.79 0.34 -11.12
C PRO A 42 4.19 0.06 -11.69
N LEU A 43 4.96 1.11 -12.00
CA LEU A 43 6.36 0.91 -12.37
C LEU A 43 7.23 0.77 -11.11
N PRO A 44 8.27 -0.08 -11.15
CA PRO A 44 9.28 -0.14 -10.10
C PRO A 44 9.95 1.22 -9.83
N ALA A 45 10.02 2.09 -10.84
CA ALA A 45 10.56 3.45 -10.73
C ALA A 45 9.74 4.37 -9.80
N PHE A 46 8.48 4.01 -9.49
CA PHE A 46 7.56 4.77 -8.63
C PHE A 46 7.17 3.96 -7.39
N LEU A 47 8.10 3.15 -6.87
CA LEU A 47 7.91 2.34 -5.66
C LEU A 47 7.88 3.20 -4.38
N THR A 48 8.47 4.39 -4.40
CA THR A 48 8.56 5.27 -3.23
C THR A 48 7.23 5.96 -2.92
N ILE A 49 7.04 6.30 -1.65
CA ILE A 49 5.93 7.10 -1.15
C ILE A 49 6.50 8.41 -0.57
N PRO A 50 6.87 9.37 -1.43
CA PRO A 50 7.60 10.58 -1.02
C PRO A 50 6.81 11.44 -0.02
N GLU A 51 5.48 11.31 0.03
CA GLU A 51 4.65 11.98 1.03
C GLU A 51 4.89 11.43 2.44
N TYR A 52 5.24 10.15 2.59
CA TYR A 52 5.47 9.50 3.89
C TYR A 52 6.92 9.56 4.36
N ASP A 53 7.84 9.90 3.47
CA ASP A 53 9.27 10.11 3.73
C ASP A 53 9.54 11.12 4.86
N ASN A 54 8.62 12.08 5.07
CA ASN A 54 8.71 13.09 6.14
C ASN A 54 7.68 12.91 7.28
N ILE A 55 6.83 11.88 7.22
CA ILE A 55 5.68 11.71 8.15
C ILE A 55 5.88 10.53 9.10
N ALA A 56 6.41 9.42 8.59
CA ALA A 56 6.72 8.23 9.38
C ALA A 56 8.19 7.87 9.17
N PRO A 57 8.85 7.18 10.12
CA PRO A 57 10.19 6.67 9.89
C PRO A 57 10.19 5.81 8.62
N GLU A 58 11.23 5.95 7.80
CA GLU A 58 11.37 5.19 6.55
C GLU A 58 11.19 3.69 6.79
N GLU A 59 11.65 3.18 7.93
CA GLU A 59 11.55 1.77 8.32
C GLU A 59 10.11 1.22 8.38
N ASP A 60 9.12 2.06 8.68
CA ASP A 60 7.74 1.60 8.91
C ASP A 60 6.91 1.50 7.63
N TRP A 61 6.91 2.55 6.81
CA TRP A 61 6.13 2.54 5.57
C TRP A 61 6.85 1.77 4.45
N THR A 62 8.17 1.57 4.53
CA THR A 62 8.92 0.81 3.52
C THR A 62 8.87 -0.71 3.72
N ALA A 63 8.41 -1.20 4.88
CA ALA A 63 8.38 -2.61 5.25
C ALA A 63 7.68 -3.51 4.21
N GLY A 64 6.62 -3.00 3.57
CA GLY A 64 5.87 -3.69 2.52
C GLY A 64 6.43 -3.53 1.10
N LEU A 65 7.33 -2.58 0.85
CA LEU A 65 7.84 -2.28 -0.50
C LEU A 65 8.54 -3.46 -1.19
N PRO A 66 9.33 -4.31 -0.50
CA PRO A 66 9.91 -5.50 -1.13
C PRO A 66 8.84 -6.43 -1.69
N ILE A 67 7.69 -6.54 -1.02
CA ILE A 67 6.55 -7.36 -1.47
C ILE A 67 5.81 -6.68 -2.61
N VAL A 68 5.62 -5.36 -2.53
CA VAL A 68 5.05 -4.57 -3.64
C VAL A 68 5.90 -4.71 -4.89
N LEU A 69 7.22 -4.54 -4.77
CA LEU A 69 8.17 -4.69 -5.87
C LEU A 69 8.09 -6.08 -6.48
N ARG A 70 8.07 -7.12 -5.65
CA ARG A 70 7.89 -8.50 -6.11
C ARG A 70 6.59 -8.64 -6.89
N GLY A 71 5.47 -8.15 -6.35
CA GLY A 71 4.18 -8.16 -7.03
C GLY A 71 4.15 -7.39 -8.35
N ILE A 72 4.89 -6.28 -8.46
CA ILE A 72 5.07 -5.56 -9.73
C ILE A 72 5.86 -6.41 -10.72
N GLN A 73 6.94 -7.06 -10.28
CA GLN A 73 7.80 -7.90 -11.12
C GLN A 73 7.11 -9.19 -11.57
N THR A 74 6.20 -9.72 -10.75
CA THR A 74 5.42 -10.93 -11.04
C THR A 74 4.05 -10.64 -11.63
N GLU A 75 3.71 -9.36 -11.82
CA GLU A 75 2.40 -8.90 -12.31
C GLU A 75 1.23 -9.48 -11.47
N ASP A 76 1.39 -9.48 -10.14
CA ASP A 76 0.41 -9.99 -9.19
C ASP A 76 -0.13 -8.88 -8.27
N TRP A 77 -1.38 -8.48 -8.54
CA TRP A 77 -2.11 -7.50 -7.73
C TRP A 77 -2.33 -7.99 -6.30
N ALA A 78 -2.41 -9.29 -6.05
CA ALA A 78 -2.57 -9.84 -4.71
C ALA A 78 -1.29 -9.69 -3.89
N GLU A 79 -0.10 -9.78 -4.50
CA GLU A 79 1.18 -9.47 -3.83
C GLU A 79 1.34 -7.96 -3.63
N ILE A 80 0.99 -7.13 -4.62
CA ILE A 80 1.01 -5.66 -4.47
C ILE A 80 0.12 -5.23 -3.31
N ALA A 81 -1.13 -5.67 -3.29
CA ALA A 81 -2.06 -5.34 -2.21
C ALA A 81 -1.57 -5.86 -0.86
N HIS A 82 -0.91 -7.03 -0.83
CA HIS A 82 -0.32 -7.56 0.40
C HIS A 82 0.79 -6.66 0.96
N GLY A 83 1.72 -6.22 0.11
CA GLY A 83 2.78 -5.30 0.52
C GLY A 83 2.21 -3.98 1.05
N ILE A 84 1.20 -3.42 0.37
CA ILE A 84 0.50 -2.21 0.83
C ILE A 84 -0.10 -2.39 2.23
N ILE A 85 -0.74 -3.53 2.49
CA ILE A 85 -1.31 -3.85 3.80
C ILE A 85 -0.24 -3.95 4.88
N ILE A 86 0.93 -4.53 4.60
CA ILE A 86 2.03 -4.61 5.56
C ILE A 86 2.51 -3.21 5.93
N SER A 87 2.78 -2.36 4.94
CA SER A 87 3.16 -0.96 5.18
C SER A 87 2.08 -0.20 5.96
N LEU A 88 0.80 -0.45 5.66
CA LEU A 88 -0.33 0.18 6.32
C LEU A 88 -0.42 -0.25 7.80
N GLU A 89 -0.27 -1.56 8.04
CA GLU A 89 -0.27 -2.12 9.39
C GLU A 89 0.88 -1.57 10.23
N GLN A 90 2.09 -1.45 9.67
CA GLN A 90 3.23 -0.83 10.36
C GLN A 90 2.95 0.65 10.65
N VAL A 91 2.41 1.42 9.71
CA VAL A 91 2.08 2.83 9.94
C VAL A 91 0.95 3.01 10.96
N GLU A 92 -0.05 2.12 10.98
CA GLU A 92 -1.16 2.17 11.95
C GLU A 92 -0.77 1.67 13.35
N ASN A 93 0.11 0.68 13.42
CA ASN A 93 0.61 0.11 14.68
C ASN A 93 1.90 0.76 15.18
N PHE A 94 2.53 1.63 14.37
CA PHE A 94 3.70 2.40 14.78
C PHE A 94 3.34 3.05 16.12
N PRO A 95 4.18 2.86 17.14
CA PRO A 95 3.83 3.25 18.46
C PRO A 95 3.34 4.70 18.47
N LYS A 96 2.08 4.88 18.87
CA LYS A 96 1.72 6.01 19.70
C LYS A 96 2.45 5.81 21.04
N GLU A 97 3.78 5.71 21.03
CA GLU A 97 4.60 5.76 22.22
C GLU A 97 4.41 7.17 22.74
N SER A 98 3.48 7.24 23.70
CA SER A 98 3.30 8.31 24.67
C SER A 98 4.50 8.36 25.60
#